data_AF-A0A4R2KNR4-F1
#
_entry.id   AF-A0A4R2KNR4-F1
#
_cell.length_a   1.000
_cell.length_b   1.000
_cell.length_c   1.000
_cell.angle_alpha   90.00
_cell.angle_beta   90.00
_cell.angle_gamma   90.00
#
_symmetry.space_group_name_H-M   'P 1'
#
loop_
_entity.id
_entity.type
_entity.pdbx_description
1 polymer ?
#
loop_
_entity_poly.entity_id
_entity_poly.type
_entity_poly.pdbx_seq_one_letter_code
_entity_poly.pdbx_strand_id
1 'polypeptide(L)'
;MKKIKLESVLKKLDDNLNPYVKLIRFYELLGWDREKELDPTKVILNEKDLETLLKSEMENAERFGLTPWEVGFLWLNKGPEGDDSVEEGMILLKDDWQM
;
A
#
# COMPACT_ATOMS: atom_id res chain seq x y z
N MET A 1 -7.21 -2.78 -17.03
CA MET A 1 -6.40 -2.47 -15.82
C MET A 1 -5.92 -1.02 -15.87
N LYS A 2 -5.82 -0.33 -14.73
CA LYS A 2 -5.32 1.06 -14.63
C LYS A 2 -3.93 1.09 -14.01
N LYS A 3 -3.00 1.84 -14.63
CA LYS A 3 -1.64 2.09 -14.12
C LYS A 3 -1.59 3.42 -13.37
N ILE A 4 -0.95 3.45 -12.21
CA ILE A 4 -0.70 4.65 -11.41
C ILE A 4 0.77 4.68 -10.99
N LYS A 5 1.42 5.85 -11.02
CA LYS A 5 2.79 6.00 -10.51
C LYS A 5 2.79 5.91 -8.99
N LEU A 6 3.57 4.99 -8.42
CA LEU A 6 3.71 4.81 -6.97
C LEU A 6 4.12 6.11 -6.27
N GLU A 7 5.13 6.79 -6.80
CA GLU A 7 5.62 8.07 -6.25
C GLU A 7 4.51 9.13 -6.13
N SER A 8 3.55 9.15 -7.07
CA SER A 8 2.44 10.12 -7.05
C SER A 8 1.43 9.87 -5.92
N VAL A 9 1.39 8.63 -5.41
CA VAL A 9 0.60 8.24 -4.24
C VAL A 9 1.41 8.50 -2.99
N LEU A 10 2.67 8.04 -2.93
CA LEU A 10 3.53 8.19 -1.75
C LEU A 10 3.77 9.66 -1.39
N LYS A 11 3.92 10.57 -2.36
CA LYS A 11 4.04 12.02 -2.12
C LYS A 11 2.85 12.66 -1.40
N LYS A 12 1.69 11.99 -1.42
CA LYS A 12 0.46 12.45 -0.77
C LYS A 12 0.23 11.78 0.58
N LEU A 13 1.04 10.78 0.93
CA LEU A 13 1.00 10.17 2.25
C LEU A 13 1.82 11.02 3.23
N ASP A 14 1.25 11.24 4.41
CA ASP A 14 1.97 11.87 5.53
C ASP A 14 2.72 10.78 6.31
N ASP A 15 4.04 10.91 6.40
CA ASP A 15 4.92 9.98 7.11
C ASP A 15 4.78 10.05 8.64
N ASN A 16 3.95 10.95 9.17
CA ASN A 16 3.58 11.01 10.58
C ASN A 16 2.28 10.27 10.89
N LEU A 17 1.64 9.64 9.89
CA LEU A 17 0.51 8.76 10.13
C LEU A 17 0.99 7.43 10.70
N ASN A 18 0.28 6.93 11.71
CA ASN A 18 0.53 5.56 12.15
C ASN A 18 0.24 4.57 10.99
N PRO A 19 0.89 3.39 10.98
CA PRO A 19 0.85 2.46 9.85
C PRO A 19 -0.57 2.05 9.40
N TYR A 20 -1.50 1.86 10.33
CA TYR A 20 -2.90 1.51 10.01
C TYR A 20 -3.60 2.62 9.23
N VAL A 21 -3.46 3.87 9.70
CA VAL A 21 -4.07 5.03 9.04
C VAL A 21 -3.40 5.29 7.70
N LYS A 22 -2.07 5.12 7.62
CA LYS A 22 -1.31 5.28 6.38
C LYS A 22 -1.78 4.29 5.30
N LEU A 23 -1.99 3.03 5.66
CA LEU A 23 -2.52 2.01 4.74
C LEU A 23 -3.93 2.33 4.26
N ILE A 24 -4.83 2.79 5.15
CA ILE A 24 -6.16 3.25 4.75
C ILE A 24 -6.06 4.42 3.75
N ARG A 25 -5.23 5.43 4.05
CA ARG A 25 -5.03 6.58 3.16
C ARG A 25 -4.43 6.17 1.82
N PHE A 26 -3.54 5.18 1.80
CA PHE A 26 -2.99 4.62 0.56
C PHE A 26 -4.10 4.12 -0.36
N TYR A 27 -5.06 3.33 0.16
CA TYR A 27 -6.17 2.83 -0.65
C TYR A 27 -7.16 3.92 -1.08
N GLU A 28 -7.44 4.91 -0.24
CA GLU A 28 -8.28 6.05 -0.62
C GLU A 28 -7.67 6.87 -1.76
N LEU A 29 -6.35 7.08 -1.74
CA LEU A 29 -5.64 7.77 -2.82
C LEU A 29 -5.69 6.99 -4.14
N LEU A 30 -5.91 5.67 -4.07
CA LEU A 30 -6.15 4.81 -5.23
C LEU A 30 -7.62 4.80 -5.66
N GLY A 31 -8.53 5.38 -4.88
CA GLY A 31 -9.94 5.54 -5.20
C GLY A 31 -10.90 4.69 -4.36
N TRP A 32 -10.45 4.07 -3.26
CA TRP A 32 -11.35 3.40 -2.32
C TRP A 32 -12.22 4.42 -1.57
N ASP A 33 -13.54 4.24 -1.63
CA ASP A 33 -14.55 5.15 -1.08
C ASP A 33 -14.99 4.81 0.36
N ARG A 34 -14.48 3.71 0.93
CA ARG A 34 -14.89 3.12 2.23
C ARG A 34 -16.33 2.60 2.31
N GLU A 35 -17.12 2.75 1.26
CA GLU A 35 -18.48 2.19 1.22
C GLU A 35 -18.42 0.70 0.84
N LYS A 36 -17.48 0.34 -0.03
CA LYS A 36 -17.25 -1.04 -0.46
C LYS A 36 -16.23 -1.73 0.43
N GLU A 37 -16.39 -3.05 0.58
CA GLU A 37 -15.37 -3.88 1.20
C GLU A 37 -14.06 -3.78 0.41
N LEU A 38 -12.96 -3.54 1.12
CA LEU A 38 -11.64 -3.43 0.52
C LEU A 38 -11.16 -4.82 0.12
N ASP A 39 -10.82 -4.99 -1.17
CA ASP A 39 -10.09 -6.15 -1.67
C ASP A 39 -8.64 -5.72 -2.02
N PRO A 40 -7.66 -5.98 -1.15
CA PRO A 40 -6.27 -5.60 -1.37
C PRO A 40 -5.65 -6.29 -2.59
N THR A 41 -6.15 -7.47 -3.00
CA THR A 41 -5.63 -8.25 -4.12
C THR A 41 -5.83 -7.56 -5.47
N LYS A 42 -6.69 -6.53 -5.51
CA LYS A 42 -6.92 -5.71 -6.71
C LYS A 42 -5.89 -4.62 -6.91
N VAL A 43 -5.01 -4.40 -5.94
CA VAL A 43 -3.90 -3.45 -6.00
C VAL A 43 -2.60 -4.23 -6.03
N ILE A 44 -1.85 -4.11 -7.12
CA ILE A 44 -0.60 -4.84 -7.33
C ILE A 44 0.53 -3.83 -7.51
N LEU A 45 1.61 -3.99 -6.76
CA LEU A 45 2.86 -3.25 -6.95
C LEU A 45 3.87 -4.15 -7.64
N ASN A 46 4.91 -3.53 -8.21
CA ASN A 46 6.15 -4.26 -8.42
C ASN A 46 6.66 -4.85 -7.10
N GLU A 47 7.12 -6.10 -7.14
CA GLU A 47 7.56 -6.84 -5.94
C GLU A 47 8.67 -6.08 -5.17
N LYS A 48 9.67 -5.51 -5.85
CA LYS A 48 10.75 -4.76 -5.19
C LYS A 48 10.27 -3.46 -4.57
N ASP A 49 9.30 -2.80 -5.19
CA ASP A 49 8.68 -1.59 -4.64
C ASP A 49 7.89 -1.93 -3.37
N LEU A 50 7.16 -3.04 -3.37
CA LEU A 50 6.43 -3.52 -2.21
C LEU A 50 7.39 -3.89 -1.07
N GLU A 51 8.47 -4.62 -1.35
CA GLU A 51 9.50 -4.94 -0.36
C GLU A 51 10.13 -3.68 0.23
N THR A 52 10.44 -2.70 -0.61
CA THR A 52 11.02 -1.42 -0.18
C THR A 52 10.06 -0.64 0.70
N LEU A 53 8.79 -0.56 0.31
CA LEU A 53 7.72 0.09 1.07
C LEU A 53 7.53 -0.61 2.41
N LEU A 54 7.38 -1.93 2.42
CA LEU A 54 7.20 -2.74 3.62
C LEU A 54 8.37 -2.56 4.59
N LYS A 55 9.60 -2.64 4.09
CA LYS A 55 10.80 -2.43 4.90
C LYS A 55 10.81 -1.04 5.54
N SER A 56 10.49 0.00 4.76
CA SER A 56 10.42 1.38 5.27
C SER A 56 9.36 1.53 6.37
N GLU A 57 8.19 0.91 6.19
CA GLU A 57 7.12 0.95 7.19
C GLU A 57 7.51 0.22 8.48
N MET A 58 8.16 -0.95 8.35
CA MET A 58 8.68 -1.71 9.49
C MET A 58 9.78 -0.96 10.25
N GLU A 59 10.69 -0.28 9.55
CA GLU A 59 11.75 0.54 10.16
C GLU A 59 11.18 1.75 10.91
N ASN A 60 10.02 2.26 10.49
CA ASN A 60 9.34 3.37 11.16
C ASN A 60 8.40 2.94 12.29
N ALA A 61 8.22 1.64 12.54
CA ALA A 61 7.23 1.12 13.49
C ALA A 61 7.39 1.69 14.91
N GLU A 62 8.63 1.77 15.40
CA GLU A 62 8.94 2.21 16.76
C GLU A 62 8.52 3.67 17.02
N ARG A 63 8.51 4.51 15.98
CA ARG A 63 8.05 5.91 16.07
C ARG A 63 6.59 6.02 16.49
N PHE A 64 5.82 4.95 16.29
CA PHE A 64 4.40 4.86 16.60
C PHE A 64 4.11 3.94 17.78
N GLY A 65 5.13 3.48 18.51
CA GLY A 65 4.99 2.53 19.62
C GLY A 65 4.58 1.13 19.17
N LEU A 66 4.87 0.77 17.91
CA LEU A 66 4.61 -0.55 17.33
C LEU A 66 5.93 -1.29 17.12
N THR A 67 5.86 -2.62 17.09
CA THR A 67 6.97 -3.47 16.67
C THR A 67 7.01 -3.58 15.14
N PRO A 68 8.21 -3.81 14.55
CA PRO A 68 8.32 -4.11 13.12
C PRO A 68 7.44 -5.28 12.68
N TRP A 69 7.22 -6.27 13.55
CA TRP A 69 6.36 -7.42 13.27
C TRP A 69 4.89 -7.07 13.16
N GLU A 70 4.37 -6.20 14.04
CA GLU A 70 2.98 -5.73 13.95
C GLU A 70 2.71 -5.01 12.64
N VAL A 71 3.65 -4.17 12.21
CA VAL A 71 3.57 -3.49 10.90
C VAL A 71 3.72 -4.48 9.76
N GLY A 72 4.67 -5.41 9.85
CA GLY A 72 4.85 -6.47 8.84
C GLY A 72 3.58 -7.30 8.63
N PHE A 73 2.95 -7.76 9.72
CA PHE A 73 1.69 -8.52 9.65
C PHE A 73 0.52 -7.69 9.13
N LEU A 74 0.46 -6.39 9.43
CA LEU A 74 -0.55 -5.51 8.85
C LEU A 74 -0.46 -5.52 7.32
N TRP A 75 0.73 -5.26 6.78
CA TRP A 75 0.92 -5.16 5.34
C TRP A 75 0.83 -6.52 4.63
N LEU A 76 1.27 -7.62 5.25
CA LEU A 76 1.08 -8.96 4.68
C LEU A 76 -0.40 -9.38 4.58
N ASN A 77 -1.24 -8.95 5.52
CA ASN A 77 -2.65 -9.37 5.56
C ASN A 77 -3.60 -8.38 4.88
N LYS A 78 -3.24 -7.10 4.84
CA LYS A 78 -4.12 -6.01 4.40
C LYS A 78 -3.48 -5.10 3.36
N GLY A 79 -2.21 -5.31 3.03
CA GLY A 79 -1.48 -4.56 2.02
C GLY A 79 -1.71 -5.09 0.61
N PRO A 80 -1.17 -4.39 -0.40
CA PRO A 80 -1.32 -4.76 -1.80
C PRO A 80 -0.51 -6.02 -2.14
N GLU A 81 -0.81 -6.65 -3.28
CA GLU A 81 -0.03 -7.75 -3.84
C GLU A 81 1.29 -7.23 -4.45
N GLY A 82 2.31 -8.09 -4.46
CA GLY A 82 3.56 -7.88 -5.19
C GLY A 82 3.64 -8.81 -6.39
N ASP A 83 4.08 -8.31 -7.54
CA ASP A 83 4.24 -9.09 -8.77
C ASP A 83 5.43 -8.51 -9.56
N ASP A 84 6.36 -9.38 -9.96
CA ASP A 84 7.60 -9.01 -10.67
C ASP A 84 7.36 -8.60 -12.14
N SER A 85 6.19 -8.92 -12.71
CA SER A 85 5.78 -8.51 -14.05
C SER A 85 5.29 -7.06 -14.12
N VAL A 86 5.02 -6.43 -12.96
CA VAL A 86 4.69 -5.01 -12.88
C VAL A 86 5.94 -4.18 -13.05
N GLU A 87 5.86 -3.13 -13.87
CA GLU A 87 6.95 -2.17 -14.06
C GLU A 87 7.32 -1.46 -12.74
N GLU A 88 8.62 -1.36 -12.43
CA GLU A 88 9.11 -0.62 -11.26
C GLU A 88 8.58 0.83 -11.24
N GLY A 89 8.19 1.29 -10.07
CA GLY A 89 7.55 2.59 -9.82
C GLY A 89 6.06 2.64 -10.17
N MET A 90 5.42 1.53 -10.52
CA MET A 90 4.00 1.47 -10.90
C MET A 90 3.14 0.65 -9.93
N ILE A 91 1.89 1.06 -9.85
CA ILE A 91 0.78 0.34 -9.22
C ILE A 91 -0.18 -0.05 -10.35
N LEU A 92 -0.56 -1.32 -10.38
CA LEU A 92 -1.65 -1.84 -11.20
C LEU A 92 -2.91 -2.01 -10.38
N LEU A 93 -4.01 -1.49 -10.92
CA LEU A 93 -5.35 -1.71 -10.42
C LEU A 93 -6.07 -2.67 -11.37
N LYS A 94 -6.54 -3.81 -10.83
CA LYS A 94 -7.32 -4.82 -11.58
C LYS A 94 -8.64 -4.24 -12.10
N ASP A 95 -9.17 -4.82 -13.17
CA ASP A 95 -10.43 -4.39 -13.78
C ASP A 95 -11.59 -4.73 -12.84
N ASP A 96 -12.26 -3.70 -12.31
CA ASP A 96 -13.24 -3.71 -11.19
C ASP A 96 -12.77 -3.08 -9.87
N TRP A 97 -11.58 -2.48 -9.84
CA TRP A 97 -11.18 -1.66 -8.69
C TRP A 97 -12.15 -0.49 -8.50
N GLN A 98 -12.98 -0.61 -7.46
CA GLN A 98 -13.93 0.41 -6.99
C GLN A 98 -15.01 0.83 -8.01
N MET A 99 -15.19 0.05 -9.09
CA MET A 99 -16.36 0.17 -9.98
C MET A 99 -17.63 -0.29 -9.27
#